data_AF-A0A497SBF0-F1
#
_entry.id   AF-A0A497SBF0-F1
#
_cell.length_a   1.000
_cell.length_b   1.000
_cell.length_c   1.000
_cell.angle_alpha   90.00
_cell.angle_beta   90.00
_cell.angle_gamma   90.00
#
_symmetry.space_group_name_H-M   'P 1'
#
loop_
_entity.id
_entity.type
_entity.pdbx_description
1 polymer ?
#
loop_
_entity_poly.entity_id
_entity_poly.type
_entity_poly.pdbx_seq_one_letter_code
_entity_poly.pdbx_strand_id
1 'polypeptide(L)'
;MAMRGYYGEKRRINEMRKAGWIGFRLTGTVGDLSYGADVVFLRRNPFNGEIEVRIEQIKFTSKDVYYFDKRARSEWKRLRKLSEKLKIPCYFVVYFKNKGKVVLKVNGEPPKSVRL
;
A
#
# COMPACT_ATOMS: atom_id res chain seq x y z
N MET A 1 12.62 6.96 -15.36
CA MET A 1 12.40 7.05 -13.89
C MET A 1 11.10 6.38 -13.38
N ALA A 2 10.25 5.78 -14.22
CA ALA A 2 9.06 5.01 -13.81
C ALA A 2 9.36 3.55 -13.34
N MET A 3 10.58 3.05 -13.60
CA MET A 3 10.90 1.63 -13.39
C MET A 3 10.96 1.21 -11.91
N ARG A 4 11.42 2.07 -10.97
CA ARG A 4 11.63 1.65 -9.57
C ARG A 4 10.34 1.44 -8.78
N GLY A 5 9.34 2.31 -8.97
CA GLY A 5 8.00 2.11 -8.37
C GLY A 5 7.33 0.84 -8.89
N TYR A 6 7.42 0.62 -10.20
CA TYR A 6 6.93 -0.58 -10.88
C TYR A 6 7.52 -1.88 -10.31
N TYR A 7 8.82 -1.92 -9.99
CA TYR A 7 9.44 -3.11 -9.38
C TYR A 7 8.90 -3.38 -7.97
N GLY A 8 8.69 -2.35 -7.15
CA GLY A 8 8.11 -2.49 -5.81
C GLY A 8 6.68 -3.03 -5.84
N GLU A 9 5.85 -2.48 -6.72
CA GLU A 9 4.48 -2.94 -6.95
C GLU A 9 4.43 -4.38 -7.47
N LYS A 10 5.22 -4.72 -8.50
CA LYS A 10 5.30 -6.08 -9.04
C LYS A 10 5.76 -7.09 -7.99
N ARG A 11 6.75 -6.73 -7.17
CA ARG A 11 7.19 -7.55 -6.03
C ARG A 11 6.04 -7.80 -5.06
N ARG A 12 5.33 -6.74 -4.66
CA ARG A 12 4.21 -6.87 -3.71
C ARG A 12 3.10 -7.75 -4.26
N ILE A 13 2.75 -7.60 -5.53
CA ILE A 13 1.74 -8.44 -6.20
C ILE A 13 2.15 -9.91 -6.18
N ASN A 14 3.41 -10.21 -6.51
CA ASN A 14 3.91 -11.58 -6.47
C ASN A 14 3.89 -12.19 -5.05
N GLU A 15 4.25 -11.40 -4.03
CA GLU A 15 4.18 -11.84 -2.62
C GLU A 15 2.73 -12.14 -2.21
N MET A 16 1.79 -11.25 -2.57
CA MET A 16 0.37 -11.41 -2.27
C MET A 16 -0.27 -12.58 -3.01
N ARG A 17 0.16 -12.83 -4.26
CA ARG A 17 -0.28 -13.97 -5.07
C ARG A 17 0.04 -15.31 -4.41
N LYS A 18 1.20 -15.44 -3.76
CA LYS A 18 1.57 -16.65 -2.99
C LYS A 18 0.61 -16.91 -1.82
N ALA A 19 -0.06 -15.88 -1.31
CA ALA A 19 -1.06 -15.97 -0.25
C ALA A 19 -2.51 -16.01 -0.78
N GLY A 20 -2.69 -16.27 -2.09
CA GLY A 20 -3.99 -16.42 -2.73
C GLY A 20 -4.65 -15.12 -3.17
N TRP A 21 -3.95 -13.98 -3.11
CA TRP A 21 -4.53 -12.70 -3.52
C TRP A 21 -4.27 -12.39 -5.00
N ILE A 22 -5.24 -11.74 -5.63
CA ILE A 22 -5.15 -11.18 -6.98
C ILE A 22 -4.97 -9.67 -6.83
N GLY A 23 -3.90 -9.11 -7.43
CA GLY A 23 -3.57 -7.69 -7.33
C GLY A 23 -3.77 -6.95 -8.64
N PHE A 24 -4.48 -5.82 -8.59
CA PHE A 24 -4.73 -4.91 -9.71
C PHE A 24 -4.02 -3.58 -9.45
N ARG A 25 -3.07 -3.24 -10.33
CA ARG A 25 -2.36 -1.95 -10.25
C ARG A 25 -3.32 -0.83 -10.62
N LEU A 26 -3.33 0.23 -9.83
CA LEU A 26 -4.07 1.44 -10.11
C LEU A 26 -3.16 2.38 -10.92
N THR A 27 -3.57 2.70 -12.15
CA THR A 27 -2.89 3.72 -12.95
C THR A 27 -3.24 5.10 -12.39
N GLY A 28 -2.22 5.91 -12.11
CA GLY A 28 -2.42 7.19 -11.43
C GLY A 28 -3.28 8.16 -12.25
N THR A 29 -4.40 8.58 -11.69
CA THR A 29 -5.00 9.87 -12.01
C THR A 29 -4.09 10.95 -11.43
N VAL A 30 -3.51 11.79 -12.28
CA VAL A 30 -2.76 12.99 -11.85
C VAL A 30 -3.77 13.99 -11.28
N GLY A 31 -3.45 14.64 -10.15
CA GLY A 31 -4.29 15.68 -9.53
C GLY A 31 -5.20 15.18 -8.41
N ASP A 32 -6.31 15.89 -8.19
CA ASP A 32 -7.18 15.79 -7.01
C ASP A 32 -7.97 14.48 -6.91
N LEU A 33 -7.94 13.68 -7.98
CA LEU A 33 -8.55 12.35 -8.09
C LEU A 33 -7.58 11.21 -7.74
N SER A 34 -6.33 11.52 -7.34
CA SER A 34 -5.36 10.50 -6.91
C SER A 34 -5.71 9.97 -5.52
N TYR A 35 -6.20 8.74 -5.44
CA TYR A 35 -6.56 8.11 -4.17
C TYR A 35 -5.36 7.80 -3.23
N GLY A 36 -4.13 8.04 -3.67
CA GLY A 36 -2.93 7.69 -2.89
C GLY A 36 -2.84 6.19 -2.62
N ALA A 37 -3.21 5.39 -3.61
CA ALA A 37 -3.14 3.94 -3.61
C ALA A 37 -2.47 3.46 -4.90
N ASP A 38 -1.64 2.43 -4.80
CA ASP A 38 -0.94 1.86 -5.95
C ASP A 38 -1.59 0.55 -6.42
N VAL A 39 -2.17 -0.25 -5.50
CA VAL A 39 -2.70 -1.58 -5.82
C VAL A 39 -3.96 -1.88 -5.00
N VAL A 40 -4.95 -2.50 -5.65
CA VAL A 40 -6.09 -3.15 -4.98
C VAL A 40 -5.89 -4.65 -5.02
N PHE A 41 -6.08 -5.33 -3.89
CA PHE A 41 -6.04 -6.78 -3.80
C PHE A 41 -7.41 -7.35 -3.47
N LEU A 42 -7.72 -8.45 -4.14
CA LEU A 42 -8.93 -9.24 -3.94
C LEU A 42 -8.55 -10.69 -3.63
N ARG A 43 -9.29 -11.34 -2.73
CA ARG A 43 -9.17 -12.77 -2.48
C ARG A 43 -10.51 -13.33 -2.04
N ARG A 44 -10.82 -14.57 -2.40
CA ARG A 44 -11.92 -15.30 -1.77
C ARG A 44 -11.46 -15.88 -0.44
N ASN A 45 -12.09 -15.49 0.66
CA ASN A 45 -11.81 -16.02 1.98
C ASN A 45 -12.09 -17.54 1.96
N PRO A 46 -11.12 -18.39 2.36
CA PRO A 46 -11.26 -19.83 2.26
C PRO A 46 -12.22 -20.43 3.31
N PHE A 47 -12.58 -19.68 4.36
CA PHE A 47 -13.42 -20.15 5.46
C PHE A 47 -14.90 -19.83 5.25
N ASN A 48 -15.23 -18.61 4.82
CA ASN A 48 -16.63 -18.18 4.63
C ASN A 48 -17.01 -17.94 3.16
N GLY A 49 -16.07 -18.05 2.23
CA GLY A 49 -16.33 -17.88 0.79
C GLY A 49 -16.58 -16.45 0.33
N GLU A 50 -16.48 -15.45 1.22
CA GLU A 50 -16.68 -14.04 0.90
C GLU A 50 -15.48 -13.43 0.16
N ILE A 51 -15.69 -12.30 -0.53
CA ILE A 51 -14.60 -11.56 -1.16
C ILE A 51 -13.97 -10.60 -0.16
N GLU A 52 -12.70 -10.82 0.14
CA GLU A 52 -11.86 -9.90 0.88
C GLU A 52 -11.23 -8.89 -0.07
N VAL A 53 -11.34 -7.61 0.29
CA VAL A 53 -10.71 -6.50 -0.42
C VAL A 53 -9.72 -5.80 0.49
N ARG A 54 -8.57 -5.42 -0.04
CA ARG A 54 -7.63 -4.50 0.62
C ARG A 54 -6.95 -3.60 -0.40
N ILE A 55 -6.62 -2.38 0.01
CA ILE A 55 -6.00 -1.37 -0.85
C ILE A 55 -4.65 -0.99 -0.26
N GLU A 56 -3.61 -0.86 -1.09
CA GLU A 56 -2.26 -0.58 -0.63
C GLU A 56 -1.60 0.59 -1.35
N GLN A 57 -0.91 1.44 -0.59
CA GLN A 57 0.16 2.31 -1.08
C GLN A 57 1.51 1.64 -0.78
N ILE A 58 2.38 1.56 -1.77
CA ILE A 58 3.66 0.88 -1.72
C ILE A 58 4.78 1.91 -1.86
N LYS A 59 5.75 1.86 -0.93
CA LYS A 59 6.94 2.69 -0.93
C LYS A 59 8.18 1.82 -0.83
N PHE A 60 9.27 2.35 -1.37
CA PHE A 60 10.58 1.73 -1.30
C PHE A 60 11.59 2.74 -0.76
N THR A 61 12.42 2.30 0.18
CA THR A 61 13.55 3.07 0.69
C THR A 61 14.82 2.24 0.68
N SER A 62 15.93 2.90 0.33
CA SER A 62 17.28 2.34 0.50
C SER A 62 17.90 2.71 1.84
N LYS A 63 17.23 3.56 2.63
CA LYS A 63 17.66 3.97 3.98
C LYS A 63 17.11 2.99 5.01
N ASP A 64 17.73 2.97 6.18
CA ASP A 64 17.30 2.14 7.32
C ASP A 64 16.05 2.67 8.03
N VAL A 65 15.71 3.94 7.77
CA VAL A 65 14.53 4.60 8.32
C VAL A 65 13.74 5.22 7.17
N TYR A 66 12.42 5.04 7.20
CA TYR A 66 11.48 5.75 6.34
C TYR A 66 10.76 6.83 7.13
N TYR A 67 10.94 8.09 6.72
CA TYR A 67 10.26 9.23 7.34
C TYR A 67 8.98 9.57 6.59
N PHE A 68 7.89 9.81 7.32
CA PHE A 68 6.65 10.30 6.74
C PHE A 68 6.75 11.81 6.53
N ASP A 69 7.36 12.19 5.40
CA ASP A 69 7.42 13.57 4.94
C ASP A 69 6.04 14.12 4.54
N LYS A 70 5.99 15.40 4.14
CA LYS A 70 4.73 16.08 3.76
C LYS A 70 3.95 15.30 2.69
N ARG A 71 4.63 14.67 1.73
CA ARG A 71 4.00 13.92 0.64
C ARG A 71 3.46 12.58 1.14
N ALA A 72 4.26 11.82 1.87
CA ALA A 72 3.86 10.54 2.44
C ALA A 72 2.68 10.69 3.41
N ARG A 73 2.66 11.76 4.22
CA ARG A 73 1.52 12.10 5.08
C ARG A 73 0.26 12.44 4.27
N SER A 74 0.42 13.15 3.15
CA SER A 74 -0.69 13.47 2.25
C SER A 74 -1.28 12.20 1.62
N GLU A 75 -0.43 11.28 1.16
CA GLU A 75 -0.83 9.96 0.65
C GLU A 75 -1.55 9.14 1.72
N TRP A 76 -1.00 9.08 2.94
CA TRP A 76 -1.66 8.42 4.07
C TRP A 76 -3.06 8.96 4.34
N LYS A 77 -3.22 10.29 4.36
CA LYS A 77 -4.53 10.93 4.58
C LYS A 77 -5.53 10.60 3.48
N ARG A 78 -5.11 10.59 2.21
CA ARG A 78 -5.99 10.20 1.09
C ARG A 78 -6.40 8.73 1.19
N LEU A 79 -5.45 7.86 1.51
CA LEU A 79 -5.68 6.44 1.70
C LEU A 79 -6.62 6.15 2.90
N ARG A 80 -6.50 6.94 3.98
CA ARG A 80 -7.41 6.90 5.14
C ARG A 80 -8.83 7.30 4.76
N LYS A 81 -8.99 8.43 4.07
CA LYS A 81 -10.30 8.88 3.56
C LYS A 81 -10.94 7.82 2.67
N LEU A 82 -10.15 7.16 1.82
CA LEU A 82 -10.63 6.06 0.98
C LEU A 82 -11.10 4.87 1.83
N SER A 83 -10.34 4.50 2.86
CA SER A 83 -10.70 3.42 3.80
C SER A 83 -12.02 3.72 4.51
N GLU A 84 -12.18 4.94 5.01
CA GLU A 84 -13.37 5.41 5.72
C GLU A 84 -14.61 5.43 4.80
N LYS A 85 -14.43 5.88 3.55
CA LYS A 85 -15.48 5.99 2.53
C LYS A 85 -15.99 4.62 2.07
N LEU A 86 -15.07 3.70 1.75
CA LEU A 86 -15.43 2.40 1.19
C LEU A 86 -15.63 1.32 2.25
N LYS A 87 -15.30 1.60 3.52
CA LYS A 87 -15.25 0.60 4.61
C LYS A 87 -14.34 -0.59 4.28
N ILE A 88 -13.28 -0.35 3.51
CA ILE A 88 -12.30 -1.36 3.09
C ILE A 88 -10.97 -1.08 3.81
N PRO A 89 -10.28 -2.11 4.33
CA PRO A 89 -9.00 -1.91 4.99
C PRO A 89 -7.92 -1.45 4.00
N CYS A 90 -7.28 -0.34 4.32
CA CYS A 90 -6.15 0.19 3.55
C CYS A 90 -4.81 0.01 4.30
N TYR A 91 -3.72 -0.13 3.55
CA TYR A 91 -2.39 -0.36 4.10
C TYR A 91 -1.32 0.49 3.42
N PHE A 92 -0.33 0.91 4.21
CA PHE A 92 0.87 1.58 3.75
C PHE A 92 2.04 0.61 3.90
N VAL A 93 2.62 0.17 2.79
CA VAL A 93 3.68 -0.84 2.74
C VAL A 93 5.00 -0.17 2.42
N VAL A 94 6.00 -0.35 3.28
CA VAL A 94 7.33 0.22 3.09
C VAL A 94 8.35 -0.91 2.98
N TYR A 95 8.98 -1.03 1.82
CA TYR A 95 10.10 -1.93 1.60
C TYR A 95 11.42 -1.23 1.94
N PHE A 96 12.26 -1.92 2.70
CA PHE A 96 13.63 -1.52 2.99
C PHE A 96 14.58 -2.40 2.19
N LYS A 97 15.46 -1.77 1.40
CA LYS A 97 16.43 -2.48 0.57
C LYS A 97 17.20 -3.49 1.43
N ASN A 98 17.21 -4.75 1.00
CA ASN A 98 17.92 -5.87 1.64
C ASN A 98 17.47 -6.25 3.08
N LYS A 99 16.42 -5.64 3.65
CA LYS A 99 15.98 -5.93 5.02
C LYS A 99 14.58 -6.55 5.10
N GLY A 100 13.66 -6.17 4.22
CA GLY A 100 12.30 -6.70 4.24
C GLY A 100 11.25 -5.62 4.00
N LYS A 101 10.10 -5.72 4.67
CA LYS A 101 9.02 -4.73 4.61
C LYS A 101 8.32 -4.51 5.95
N VAL A 102 7.81 -3.31 6.14
CA VAL A 102 6.80 -2.97 7.17
C VAL A 102 5.45 -2.81 6.48
N VAL A 103 4.40 -3.40 7.05
CA VAL A 103 3.03 -3.28 6.56
C VAL A 103 2.21 -2.58 7.65
N LEU A 104 1.77 -1.35 7.38
CA LEU A 104 1.03 -0.53 8.33
C LEU A 104 -0.43 -0.49 7.93
N LYS A 105 -1.35 -0.85 8.83
CA LYS A 105 -2.77 -0.59 8.62
C LYS A 105 -3.03 0.90 8.77
N VAL A 106 -3.72 1.51 7.81
CA VAL A 106 -3.97 2.95 7.78
C VAL A 106 -5.15 3.28 8.67
N ASN A 107 -4.84 3.63 9.92
CA ASN A 107 -5.78 4.14 10.91
C ASN A 107 -5.19 5.41 11.54
N GLY A 108 -6.03 6.38 11.90
CA GLY A 108 -5.57 7.60 12.59
C GLY A 108 -4.53 8.41 11.81
N GLU A 109 -3.57 8.98 12.52
CA GLU A 109 -2.46 9.76 11.95
C GLU A 109 -1.26 8.86 11.59
N PRO A 110 -0.48 9.22 10.54
CA PRO A 110 0.73 8.49 10.19
C PRO A 110 1.80 8.58 11.28
N PRO A 111 2.62 7.53 11.47
CA PRO A 111 3.77 7.62 12.38
C PRO A 111 4.79 8.64 11.85
N LYS A 112 5.65 9.17 12.73
CA LYS A 112 6.73 10.08 12.31
C LYS A 112 7.72 9.37 11.36
N SER A 113 8.06 8.12 11.69
CA SER A 113 8.94 7.27 10.90
C SER A 113 8.71 5.79 11.21
N VAL A 114 9.24 4.91 10.37
CA VAL A 114 9.31 3.47 10.59
C VAL A 114 10.69 2.91 10.21
N ARG A 115 11.07 1.81 10.84
CA ARG A 115 12.33 1.08 10.62
C ARG A 115 12.09 -0.44 10.66
N LEU A 116 13.02 -1.20 10.12
CA LEU A 116 13.14 -2.65 10.29
C LEU A 116 14.39 -2.97 11.12
#